data_AF-A0A1R1IC86-F1
#
_entry.id   AF-A0A1R1IC86-F1
#
_cell.length_a   1.000
_cell.length_b   1.000
_cell.length_c   1.000
_cell.angle_alpha   90.00
_cell.angle_beta   90.00
_cell.angle_gamma   90.00
#
_symmetry.space_group_name_H-M   'P 1'
#
loop_
_entity.id
_entity.type
_entity.pdbx_description
1 polymer ?
#
loop_
_entity_poly.entity_id
_entity_poly.type
_entity_poly.pdbx_seq_one_letter_code
_entity_poly.pdbx_strand_id
1 'polypeptide(L)'
;MTTAESATPVASDKPTDIRVLLKDLQARFDVFRNYSPLAIGIDKQLFAALPELSKKSVRLAMRSHTMATRYLREMEKATHRLNLDGSQAGEVTDENRLHATELLKERFKKQAEQRKATEAAAKAEALKQQKLQQLTEKFGRR
;
A
#
# COMPACT_ATOMS: atom_id res chain seq x y z
N MET A 1 51.40 4.35 -13.03
CA MET A 1 50.26 3.79 -13.77
C MET A 1 48.99 4.12 -13.02
N THR A 2 48.03 4.62 -13.78
CA THR A 2 46.66 5.08 -13.54
C THR A 2 45.99 4.73 -12.21
N THR A 3 45.56 5.80 -11.54
CA THR A 3 44.51 5.90 -10.51
C THR A 3 43.19 5.30 -10.97
N ALA A 4 42.58 4.42 -10.16
CA ALA A 4 41.16 4.07 -10.29
C ALA A 4 40.49 4.23 -8.92
N GLU A 5 40.14 5.48 -8.64
CA GLU A 5 39.20 5.91 -7.62
C GLU A 5 37.84 5.24 -7.89
N SER A 6 37.51 4.24 -7.08
CA SER A 6 36.19 3.61 -7.12
C SER A 6 35.22 4.47 -6.34
N ALA A 7 34.56 5.37 -7.07
CA ALA A 7 33.49 6.21 -6.59
C ALA A 7 32.41 5.38 -5.88
N THR A 8 32.17 5.70 -4.63
CA THR A 8 31.00 5.35 -3.84
C THR A 8 29.73 5.78 -4.58
N PRO A 9 28.74 4.90 -4.84
CA PRO A 9 27.44 5.36 -5.27
C PRO A 9 26.76 5.98 -4.05
N VAL A 10 26.65 7.31 -4.10
CA VAL A 10 25.94 8.12 -3.12
C VAL A 10 24.48 7.73 -3.19
N ALA A 11 24.05 6.84 -2.28
CA ALA A 11 22.65 6.53 -2.09
C ALA A 11 21.93 7.85 -1.73
N SER A 12 21.16 8.39 -2.67
CA SER A 12 20.37 9.59 -2.44
C SER A 12 19.34 9.30 -1.34
N ASP A 13 19.62 9.77 -0.14
CA ASP A 13 18.72 9.75 1.03
C ASP A 13 17.64 10.84 0.88
N LYS A 14 17.08 11.00 -0.32
CA LYS A 14 15.90 11.83 -0.51
C LYS A 14 14.72 11.05 0.10
N PRO A 15 13.88 11.69 0.93
CA PRO A 15 12.61 11.09 1.32
C PRO A 15 11.71 11.06 0.08
N THR A 16 11.92 10.08 -0.80
CA THR A 16 11.02 9.80 -1.89
C THR A 16 9.70 9.37 -1.24
N ASP A 17 8.66 10.15 -1.48
CA ASP A 17 7.32 9.85 -1.00
C ASP A 17 6.98 8.40 -1.41
N ILE A 18 6.66 7.57 -0.41
CA ILE A 18 6.41 6.13 -0.55
C ILE A 18 5.35 5.89 -1.63
N ARG A 19 4.37 6.80 -1.75
CA ARG A 19 3.31 6.71 -2.74
C ARG A 19 3.81 6.97 -4.15
N VAL A 20 4.73 7.93 -4.32
CA VAL A 20 5.34 8.25 -5.61
C VAL A 20 6.23 7.10 -6.05
N LEU A 21 7.09 6.60 -5.15
CA LEU A 21 7.92 5.43 -5.41
C LEU A 21 7.09 4.21 -5.82
N LEU A 22 5.99 3.95 -5.11
CA LEU A 22 5.12 2.83 -5.45
C LEU A 22 4.47 3.00 -6.83
N LYS A 23 4.05 4.22 -7.19
CA LYS A 23 3.51 4.52 -8.53
C LYS A 23 4.55 4.31 -9.62
N ASP A 24 5.79 4.74 -9.41
CA ASP A 24 6.87 4.54 -10.37
C ASP A 24 7.17 3.05 -10.57
N LEU A 25 7.18 2.27 -9.48
CA LEU A 25 7.33 0.81 -9.54
C LEU A 25 6.16 0.13 -10.27
N GLN A 26 4.92 0.60 -10.07
CA GLN A 26 3.74 0.11 -10.79
C GLN A 26 3.73 0.50 -12.28
N ALA A 27 4.34 1.62 -12.64
CA ALA A 27 4.51 2.02 -14.03
C ALA A 27 5.51 1.12 -14.75
N ARG A 28 6.60 0.76 -14.07
CA ARG A 28 7.73 0.00 -14.64
C ARG A 28 7.56 -1.51 -14.62
N PHE A 29 6.88 -2.07 -13.63
CA PHE A 29 6.74 -3.52 -13.47
C PHE A 29 5.27 -3.92 -13.32
N ASP A 30 4.85 -4.86 -14.17
CA ASP A 30 3.46 -5.35 -14.18
C ASP A 30 3.09 -6.13 -12.92
N VAL A 31 4.06 -6.78 -12.27
CA VAL A 31 3.83 -7.50 -11.01
C VAL A 31 3.34 -6.57 -9.89
N PHE A 32 3.84 -5.33 -9.82
CA PHE A 32 3.37 -4.35 -8.84
C PHE A 32 2.06 -3.70 -9.28
N ARG A 33 1.84 -3.53 -10.59
CA ARG A 33 0.60 -2.96 -11.15
C ARG A 33 -0.60 -3.85 -10.85
N ASN A 34 -0.42 -5.15 -11.04
CA ASN A 34 -1.46 -6.16 -10.85
C ASN A 34 -1.54 -6.66 -9.40
N TYR A 35 -0.65 -6.20 -8.50
CA TYR A 35 -0.55 -6.68 -7.12
C TYR A 35 -0.39 -8.20 -7.04
N SER A 36 0.34 -8.77 -7.99
CA SER A 36 0.63 -10.20 -8.04
C SER A 36 1.47 -10.61 -6.83
N PRO A 37 1.36 -11.86 -6.35
CA PRO A 37 2.15 -12.34 -5.20
C PRO A 37 3.65 -12.21 -5.50
N LEU A 38 4.36 -11.49 -4.64
CA LEU A 38 5.75 -11.15 -4.87
C LEU A 38 6.68 -12.27 -4.37
N ALA A 39 7.79 -12.45 -5.09
CA ALA A 39 8.90 -13.30 -4.68
C ALA A 39 9.45 -12.90 -3.30
N ILE A 40 9.93 -13.89 -2.54
CA ILE A 40 10.64 -13.62 -1.29
C ILE A 40 11.95 -12.91 -1.62
N GLY A 41 12.17 -11.73 -1.03
CA GLY A 41 13.36 -10.95 -1.29
C GLY A 41 13.33 -10.11 -2.57
N ILE A 42 12.14 -9.79 -3.09
CA ILE A 42 11.94 -8.87 -4.23
C ILE A 42 12.69 -7.53 -4.04
N ASP A 43 12.88 -7.09 -2.79
CA ASP A 43 13.69 -5.92 -2.43
C ASP A 43 15.11 -5.98 -3.03
N LYS A 44 15.75 -7.16 -2.98
CA LYS A 44 17.11 -7.34 -3.50
C LYS A 44 17.15 -7.18 -5.02
N GLN A 45 16.14 -7.73 -5.71
CA GLN A 45 16.02 -7.56 -7.16
C GLN A 45 15.74 -6.10 -7.52
N LEU A 46 14.93 -5.41 -6.70
CA LEU A 46 14.67 -3.98 -6.88
C LEU A 46 15.94 -3.14 -6.71
N PHE A 47 16.77 -3.40 -5.71
CA PHE A 47 18.05 -2.70 -5.56
C PHE A 47 19.04 -3.02 -6.67
N ALA A 48 19.02 -4.24 -7.21
CA ALA A 48 19.86 -4.61 -8.34
C ALA A 48 19.44 -3.88 -9.63
N ALA A 49 18.13 -3.73 -9.86
CA ALA A 49 17.60 -3.01 -11.01
C ALA A 49 17.69 -1.47 -10.85
N LEU A 50 17.51 -0.98 -9.63
CA LEU A 50 17.43 0.45 -9.31
C LEU A 50 18.28 0.74 -8.05
N PRO A 51 19.61 0.89 -8.21
CA PRO A 51 20.53 1.13 -7.08
C PRO A 51 20.34 2.51 -6.44
N GLU A 52 19.66 3.43 -7.12
CA GLU A 52 19.39 4.79 -6.64
C GLU A 52 18.32 4.86 -5.54
N LEU A 53 17.58 3.76 -5.30
CA LEU A 53 16.48 3.74 -4.34
C LEU A 53 16.96 3.61 -2.89
N SER A 54 16.41 4.45 -2.00
CA SER A 54 16.65 4.34 -0.56
C SER A 54 16.10 3.03 0.00
N LYS A 55 16.96 2.30 0.73
CA LYS A 55 16.60 1.00 1.33
C LYS A 55 15.41 1.08 2.28
N LYS A 56 15.30 2.19 3.01
CA LYS A 56 14.21 2.44 3.96
C LYS A 56 12.89 2.64 3.22
N SER A 57 12.91 3.46 2.15
CA SER A 57 11.73 3.78 1.35
C SER A 57 11.17 2.54 0.65
N VAL A 58 12.03 1.69 0.07
CA VAL A 58 11.61 0.44 -0.58
C VAL A 58 10.95 -0.51 0.43
N ARG A 59 11.58 -0.72 1.59
CA ARG A 59 11.02 -1.61 2.63
C ARG A 59 9.65 -1.11 3.12
N LEU A 60 9.50 0.20 3.29
CA LEU A 60 8.24 0.79 3.72
C LEU A 60 7.17 0.72 2.62
N ALA A 61 7.56 0.93 1.36
CA ALA A 61 6.69 0.74 0.20
C ALA A 61 6.22 -0.71 0.10
N MET A 62 7.10 -1.70 0.28
CA MET A 62 6.75 -3.12 0.26
C MET A 62 5.82 -3.49 1.41
N ARG A 63 6.07 -2.97 2.62
CA ARG A 63 5.14 -3.16 3.75
C ARG A 63 3.76 -2.58 3.41
N SER A 64 3.70 -1.39 2.83
CA SER A 64 2.42 -0.80 2.44
C SER A 64 1.73 -1.58 1.31
N HIS A 65 2.49 -2.10 0.36
CA HIS A 65 1.97 -2.86 -0.79
C HIS A 65 1.40 -4.21 -0.36
N THR A 66 2.15 -4.97 0.44
CA THR A 66 1.73 -6.28 0.95
C THR A 66 0.54 -6.19 1.92
N MET A 67 0.41 -5.06 2.61
CA MET A 67 -0.74 -4.75 3.46
C MET A 67 -1.93 -4.20 2.67
N ALA A 68 -1.86 -4.01 1.35
CA ALA A 68 -2.99 -3.53 0.57
C ALA A 68 -4.05 -4.64 0.40
N THR A 69 -5.34 -4.29 0.46
CA THR A 69 -6.43 -5.26 0.25
C THR A 69 -6.40 -5.90 -1.13
N ARG A 70 -5.91 -5.19 -2.15
CA ARG A 70 -5.70 -5.74 -3.50
C ARG A 70 -4.68 -6.88 -3.48
N TYR A 71 -3.55 -6.70 -2.80
CA TYR A 71 -2.53 -7.74 -2.69
C TYR A 71 -3.05 -8.99 -1.99
N LEU A 72 -3.80 -8.83 -0.89
CA LEU A 72 -4.36 -9.97 -0.16
C LEU A 72 -5.37 -10.77 -0.99
N ARG A 73 -6.15 -10.11 -1.87
CA ARG A 73 -7.10 -10.77 -2.78
C ARG A 73 -6.40 -11.58 -3.86
N GLU A 74 -5.29 -11.06 -4.37
CA GLU A 74 -4.52 -11.75 -5.41
C GLU A 74 -3.71 -12.90 -4.81
N MET A 75 -3.24 -12.76 -3.57
CA MET A 75 -2.63 -13.84 -2.78
C MET A 75 -3.59 -15.01 -2.53
N GLU A 76 -4.89 -14.77 -2.33
CA GLU A 76 -5.90 -15.82 -2.14
C GLU A 76 -6.02 -16.73 -3.38
N LYS A 77 -5.88 -16.16 -4.59
CA LYS A 77 -6.09 -16.87 -5.85
C LYS A 77 -4.81 -17.45 -6.44
N ALA A 78 -3.67 -16.86 -6.11
CA ALA A 78 -2.44 -17.18 -6.78
C ALA A 78 -1.75 -18.41 -6.20
N THR A 79 -1.23 -19.24 -7.10
CA THR A 79 -0.53 -20.49 -6.79
C THR A 79 0.99 -20.28 -6.73
N HIS A 80 1.52 -19.35 -7.53
CA HIS A 80 2.96 -19.10 -7.64
C HIS A 80 3.28 -17.63 -7.38
N ARG A 81 4.41 -17.38 -6.74
CA ARG A 81 5.01 -16.05 -6.56
C ARG A 81 5.77 -15.66 -7.82
N LEU A 82 5.73 -14.38 -8.16
CA LEU A 82 6.39 -13.83 -9.33
C LEU A 82 7.59 -12.96 -8.94
N ASN A 83 8.68 -13.11 -9.69
CA ASN A 83 9.84 -12.22 -9.68
C ASN A 83 9.54 -10.92 -10.46
N LEU A 84 10.47 -9.96 -10.44
CA LEU A 84 10.32 -8.71 -11.19
C LEU A 84 10.18 -8.89 -12.70
N ASP A 85 10.73 -9.97 -13.25
CA ASP A 85 10.68 -10.36 -14.66
C ASP A 85 9.45 -11.20 -15.02
N GLY A 86 8.58 -11.50 -14.03
CA GLY A 86 7.41 -12.37 -14.22
C GLY A 86 7.72 -13.86 -14.19
N SER A 87 8.96 -14.26 -13.91
CA SER A 87 9.31 -15.67 -13.69
C SER A 87 8.77 -16.18 -12.34
N GLN A 88 8.48 -17.48 -12.28
CA GLN A 88 7.96 -18.11 -11.06
C GLN A 88 9.10 -18.27 -10.04
N ALA A 89 8.95 -17.64 -8.89
CA ALA A 89 9.97 -17.56 -7.84
C ALA A 89 9.77 -18.55 -6.70
N GLY A 90 8.67 -19.30 -6.73
CA GLY A 90 8.28 -20.26 -5.69
C GLY A 90 6.78 -20.34 -5.51
N GLU A 91 6.32 -21.38 -4.83
CA GLU A 91 4.90 -21.64 -4.62
C GLU A 91 4.33 -20.83 -3.44
N VAL A 92 3.06 -20.47 -3.53
CA VAL A 92 2.29 -19.89 -2.41
C VAL A 92 1.67 -21.03 -1.63
N THR A 93 2.23 -21.36 -0.47
CA THR A 93 1.65 -22.35 0.44
C THR A 93 0.24 -21.99 0.87
N ASP A 94 -0.58 -23.03 1.08
CA ASP A 94 -1.98 -22.94 1.48
C ASP A 94 -2.19 -22.09 2.75
N GLU A 95 -1.27 -22.21 3.71
CA GLU A 95 -1.24 -21.42 4.94
C GLU A 95 -1.22 -19.91 4.66
N ASN A 96 -0.42 -19.47 3.68
CA ASN A 96 -0.33 -18.07 3.30
C ASN A 96 -1.64 -17.58 2.66
N ARG A 97 -2.33 -18.43 1.90
CA ARG A 97 -3.63 -18.11 1.29
C ARG A 97 -4.74 -18.01 2.34
N LEU A 98 -4.75 -18.95 3.30
CA LEU A 98 -5.68 -18.93 4.44
C LEU A 98 -5.48 -17.69 5.30
N HIS A 99 -4.24 -17.37 5.66
CA HIS A 99 -3.91 -16.18 6.43
C HIS A 99 -4.31 -14.89 5.69
N ALA A 100 -4.07 -14.80 4.38
CA ALA A 100 -4.53 -13.66 3.59
C ALA A 100 -6.06 -13.49 3.62
N THR A 101 -6.79 -14.61 3.51
CA THR A 101 -8.26 -14.66 3.57
C THR A 101 -8.78 -14.21 4.93
N GLU A 102 -8.14 -14.65 6.02
CA GLU A 102 -8.50 -14.26 7.39
C GLU A 102 -8.29 -12.76 7.62
N LEU A 103 -7.12 -12.23 7.23
CA LEU A 103 -6.85 -10.79 7.30
C LEU A 103 -7.84 -9.95 6.51
N LEU A 104 -8.27 -10.43 5.32
CA LEU A 104 -9.31 -9.74 4.55
C LEU A 104 -10.63 -9.70 5.32
N LYS A 105 -11.07 -10.82 5.89
CA LYS A 105 -12.31 -10.90 6.68
C LYS A 105 -12.27 -9.94 7.87
N GLU A 106 -11.18 -9.94 8.64
CA GLU A 106 -11.02 -9.02 9.78
C GLU A 106 -11.06 -7.55 9.35
N ARG A 107 -10.39 -7.22 8.24
CA ARG A 107 -10.36 -5.85 7.72
C ARG A 107 -11.71 -5.38 7.20
N PHE A 108 -12.46 -6.23 6.49
CA PHE A 108 -13.79 -5.88 6.02
C PHE A 108 -14.75 -5.66 7.18
N LYS A 109 -14.69 -6.49 8.25
CA LYS A 109 -15.46 -6.28 9.48
C LYS A 109 -15.14 -4.92 10.11
N LYS A 110 -13.86 -4.65 10.35
CA LYS A 110 -13.41 -3.38 10.95
C LYS A 110 -13.76 -2.15 10.09
N GLN A 111 -13.64 -2.25 8.77
CA GLN A 111 -14.04 -1.16 7.87
C GLN A 111 -15.55 -0.93 7.86
N ALA A 112 -16.36 -2.00 7.90
CA ALA A 112 -17.80 -1.87 7.97
C ALA A 112 -18.25 -1.17 9.26
N GLU A 113 -17.64 -1.50 10.40
CA GLU A 113 -17.88 -0.83 11.68
C GLU A 113 -17.46 0.65 11.65
N GLN A 114 -16.27 0.95 11.12
CA GLN A 114 -15.80 2.33 10.99
C GLN A 114 -16.70 3.16 10.08
N ARG A 115 -17.13 2.63 8.93
CA ARG A 115 -18.04 3.34 8.02
C ARG A 115 -19.38 3.64 8.69
N LYS A 116 -19.96 2.66 9.38
CA LYS A 116 -21.20 2.86 10.16
C LYS A 116 -21.02 3.94 11.23
N ALA A 117 -19.89 3.96 11.94
CA ALA A 117 -19.59 4.97 12.95
C ALA A 117 -19.45 6.37 12.34
N THR A 118 -18.74 6.50 11.20
CA THR A 118 -18.59 7.79 10.51
C THR A 118 -19.89 8.31 9.92
N GLU A 119 -20.74 7.43 9.38
CA GLU A 119 -22.06 7.81 8.87
C GLU A 119 -23.00 8.25 9.99
N ALA A 120 -22.98 7.56 11.13
CA ALA A 120 -23.74 7.94 12.31
C ALA A 120 -23.28 9.31 12.86
N ALA A 121 -21.97 9.55 12.93
CA ALA A 121 -21.40 10.83 13.34
C ALA A 121 -21.78 11.96 12.37
N ALA A 122 -21.65 11.73 11.06
CA ALA A 122 -22.02 12.71 10.03
C ALA A 122 -23.51 13.05 10.07
N LYS A 123 -24.40 12.06 10.27
CA LYS A 123 -25.84 12.29 10.44
C LYS A 123 -26.14 13.10 11.71
N ALA A 124 -25.48 12.78 12.82
CA ALA A 124 -25.64 13.54 14.06
C ALA A 124 -25.15 14.99 13.93
N GLU A 125 -24.06 15.21 13.20
CA GLU A 125 -23.53 16.55 12.91
C GLU A 125 -24.47 17.34 11.99
N ALA A 126 -24.97 16.73 10.92
CA ALA A 126 -25.94 17.36 10.02
C ALA A 126 -27.23 17.78 10.75
N LEU A 127 -27.75 16.93 11.64
CA LEU A 127 -28.91 17.26 12.48
C LEU A 127 -28.62 18.42 13.44
N LYS A 128 -27.41 18.48 14.02
CA LYS A 128 -27.00 19.60 14.88
C LYS A 128 -26.90 20.90 14.08
N GLN A 129 -26.31 20.85 12.89
CA GLN A 129 -26.19 22.01 12.00
C GLN A 129 -27.57 22.52 11.55
N GLN A 130 -28.50 21.65 11.18
CA GLN A 130 -29.87 22.04 10.84
C GLN A 130 -30.60 22.69 12.01
N LYS A 131 -30.49 22.14 13.22
CA LYS A 131 -31.09 22.75 14.43
C LYS A 131 -30.49 24.12 14.73
N LEU A 132 -29.18 24.28 14.55
CA LEU A 132 -28.51 25.56 14.75
C LEU A 132 -28.99 26.61 13.73
N GLN A 133 -29.09 26.22 12.45
CA GLN A 133 -29.63 27.09 11.39
C GLN A 133 -31.07 27.53 11.69
N GLN A 134 -31.94 26.61 12.12
CA GLN A 134 -33.32 26.95 12.50
C GLN A 134 -33.39 27.95 13.66
N LEU A 135 -32.50 27.83 14.66
CA LEU A 135 -32.43 28.77 15.77
C LEU A 135 -31.94 30.14 15.29
N THR A 136 -30.90 30.19 14.46
CA THR A 136 -30.38 31.45 13.89
C THR A 136 -31.44 32.15 13.03
N GLU A 137 -32.21 31.43 12.21
CA GLU A 137 -33.30 32.01 11.43
C GLU A 137 -34.45 32.55 12.30
N LYS A 138 -34.77 31.85 13.39
CA LYS A 138 -35.86 32.23 14.30
C LYS A 138 -35.51 33.42 15.20
N PHE A 139 -34.24 33.54 15.62
CA PHE A 139 -33.79 34.59 16.55
C PHE A 139 -33.01 35.73 15.86
N GLY A 140 -32.62 35.58 14.59
CA GLY A 140 -31.89 36.60 13.82
C GLY A 140 -32.78 37.60 13.05
N ARG A 141 -34.10 37.36 12.96
CA ARG A 141 -35.07 38.36 12.46
C ARG A 141 -35.60 39.19 13.63
N ARG A 142 -34.80 40.12 14.14
CA ARG A 142 -35.25 41.26 14.96
C ARG A 142 -34.35 42.45 14.72
#